data_AF-A0A835X9D6-F1
#
_entry.id   AF-A0A835X9D6-F1
#
_cell.length_a   1.000
_cell.length_b   1.000
_cell.length_c   1.000
_cell.angle_alpha   90.00
_cell.angle_beta   90.00
_cell.angle_gamma   90.00
#
_symmetry.space_group_name_H-M   'P 1'
#
loop_
_entity.id
_entity.type
_entity.pdbx_description
1 polymer ?
#
loop_
_entity_poly.entity_id
_entity_poly.type
_entity_poly.pdbx_seq_one_letter_code
_entity_poly.pdbx_strand_id
1 'polypeptide(L)'
;MRDDQRFEIERALDLLPHVVGSSWTTIWFRMNGTKHPTREEYRKKVVEYLELLEPLFETLSGKEGFQEISEYIQKRKNNEIKKITNGINKEVEKRYDRYLDYG
;
A
#
# COMPACT_ATOMS: atom_id res chain seq x y z
N MET A 1 -11.40 11.82 17.78
CA MET A 1 -12.09 10.97 16.78
C MET A 1 -12.56 9.65 17.40
N ARG A 2 -13.77 9.20 17.04
CA ARG A 2 -14.37 7.95 17.54
C ARG A 2 -13.81 6.72 16.81
N ASP A 3 -13.81 5.56 17.46
CA ASP A 3 -13.23 4.32 16.91
C ASP A 3 -13.94 3.83 15.63
N ASP A 4 -15.26 4.06 15.51
CA ASP A 4 -16.04 3.73 14.32
C ASP A 4 -15.59 4.47 13.06
N GLN A 5 -15.14 5.72 13.21
CA GLN A 5 -14.67 6.55 12.10
C GLN A 5 -13.29 6.15 11.58
N ARG A 6 -12.47 5.51 12.43
CA ARG A 6 -11.10 5.07 12.08
C ARG A 6 -11.08 3.68 11.45
N PHE A 7 -11.98 2.81 11.88
CA PHE A 7 -11.96 1.39 11.55
C PHE A 7 -11.91 1.12 10.04
N GLU A 8 -12.78 1.77 9.25
CA GLU A 8 -12.81 1.53 7.80
C GLU A 8 -11.56 2.04 7.09
N ILE A 9 -10.95 3.13 7.59
CA ILE A 9 -9.70 3.68 7.04
C ILE A 9 -8.51 2.79 7.40
N GLU A 10 -8.46 2.29 8.62
CA GLU A 10 -7.44 1.32 9.06
C GLU A 10 -7.52 0.05 8.22
N ARG A 11 -8.72 -0.51 8.10
CA ARG A 11 -8.98 -1.69 7.27
C ARG A 11 -8.57 -1.46 5.83
N ALA A 12 -8.93 -0.31 5.24
CA ALA A 12 -8.54 0.02 3.88
C ALA A 12 -7.01 0.07 3.75
N LEU A 13 -6.32 0.80 4.63
CA LEU A 13 -4.87 0.93 4.58
C LEU A 13 -4.11 -0.36 4.89
N ASP A 14 -4.72 -1.33 5.58
CA ASP A 14 -4.17 -2.69 5.73
C ASP A 14 -4.31 -3.54 4.47
N LEU A 15 -5.40 -3.36 3.70
CA LEU A 15 -5.71 -4.18 2.53
C LEU A 15 -5.12 -3.62 1.22
N LEU A 16 -5.05 -2.29 1.09
CA LEU A 16 -4.60 -1.62 -0.14
C LEU A 16 -3.19 -2.03 -0.59
N PRO A 17 -2.18 -2.19 0.29
CA PRO A 17 -0.85 -2.69 -0.11
C PRO A 17 -0.91 -4.03 -0.81
N HIS A 18 -1.82 -4.89 -0.35
CA HIS A 18 -1.99 -6.19 -0.93
C HIS A 18 -2.79 -6.14 -2.23
N VAL A 19 -3.97 -5.50 -2.23
CA VAL A 19 -4.91 -5.52 -3.36
C VAL A 19 -4.40 -4.65 -4.51
N VAL A 20 -4.05 -3.40 -4.25
CA VAL A 20 -3.62 -2.45 -5.28
C VAL A 20 -2.10 -2.53 -5.48
N GLY A 21 -1.31 -2.55 -4.39
CA GLY A 21 0.13 -2.63 -4.51
C GLY A 21 0.59 -3.95 -5.16
N SER A 22 0.54 -5.06 -4.40
CA SER A 22 1.11 -6.34 -4.84
C SER A 22 0.48 -6.90 -6.12
N SER A 23 -0.85 -6.82 -6.28
CA SER A 23 -1.51 -7.42 -7.46
C SER A 23 -1.06 -6.76 -8.77
N TRP A 24 -0.98 -5.43 -8.79
CA TRP A 24 -0.55 -4.68 -9.96
C TRP A 24 0.95 -4.83 -10.21
N THR A 25 1.76 -4.83 -9.14
CA THR A 25 3.19 -5.15 -9.24
C THR A 25 3.44 -6.51 -9.88
N THR A 26 2.71 -7.55 -9.45
CA THR A 26 2.84 -8.90 -10.00
C THR A 26 2.49 -8.97 -11.49
N ILE A 27 1.38 -8.36 -11.91
CA ILE A 27 1.02 -8.31 -13.34
C ILE A 27 2.05 -7.52 -14.13
N TRP A 28 2.52 -6.38 -13.61
CA TRP A 28 3.52 -5.55 -14.28
C TRP A 28 4.81 -6.32 -14.54
N PHE A 29 5.37 -7.01 -13.53
CA PHE A 29 6.59 -7.79 -13.73
C PHE A 29 6.37 -8.96 -14.71
N ARG A 30 5.21 -9.64 -14.67
CA ARG A 30 4.87 -10.71 -15.63
C ARG A 30 4.80 -10.19 -17.06
N MET A 31 4.11 -9.08 -17.27
CA MET A 31 3.98 -8.47 -18.60
C MET A 31 5.33 -7.99 -19.16
N ASN A 32 6.24 -7.56 -18.29
CA ASN A 32 7.60 -7.15 -18.66
C ASN A 32 8.60 -8.33 -18.71
N GLY A 33 8.17 -9.57 -18.46
CA GLY A 33 9.03 -10.75 -18.46
C GLY A 33 10.07 -10.81 -17.34
N THR A 34 9.90 -10.02 -16.27
CA THR A 34 10.84 -9.98 -15.14
C THR A 34 10.61 -11.18 -14.21
N LYS A 35 11.41 -12.24 -14.34
CA LYS A 35 11.21 -13.48 -13.56
C LYS A 35 11.68 -13.40 -12.11
N HIS A 36 12.80 -12.73 -11.87
CA HIS A 36 13.45 -12.68 -10.55
C HIS A 36 13.73 -11.23 -10.14
N PRO A 37 12.69 -10.40 -9.91
CA PRO A 37 12.91 -9.10 -9.29
C PRO A 37 13.49 -9.32 -7.89
N THR A 38 14.34 -8.42 -7.43
CA THR A 38 14.76 -8.40 -6.03
C THR A 38 13.58 -8.01 -5.13
N ARG A 39 13.66 -8.36 -3.84
CA ARG A 39 12.66 -7.91 -2.86
C ARG A 39 12.52 -6.39 -2.82
N GLU A 40 13.63 -5.67 -2.96
CA GLU A 40 13.63 -4.21 -2.96
C GLU A 40 12.91 -3.64 -4.18
N GLU A 41 13.19 -4.15 -5.38
CA GLU A 41 12.48 -3.76 -6.60
C GLU A 41 10.99 -4.04 -6.50
N TYR A 42 10.61 -5.20 -5.93
CA TYR A 42 9.20 -5.53 -5.70
C TYR A 42 8.52 -4.55 -4.75
N ARG A 43 9.12 -4.30 -3.58
CA ARG A 43 8.60 -3.34 -2.59
C ARG A 43 8.48 -1.94 -3.18
N LYS A 44 9.51 -1.47 -3.90
CA LYS A 44 9.48 -0.17 -4.57
C LYS A 44 8.31 -0.08 -5.54
N LYS A 45 8.11 -1.11 -6.37
CA LYS A 45 6.99 -1.16 -7.31
C LYS A 45 5.62 -1.19 -6.61
N VAL A 46 5.51 -1.89 -5.48
CA VAL A 46 4.30 -1.90 -4.64
C VAL A 46 3.98 -0.50 -4.12
N VAL A 47 5.00 0.23 -3.65
CA VAL A 47 4.84 1.62 -3.18
C VAL A 47 4.44 2.54 -4.32
N GLU A 48 5.06 2.42 -5.51
CA GLU A 48 4.68 3.21 -6.70
C GLU A 48 3.18 3.07 -7.02
N TYR A 49 2.63 1.85 -6.96
CA TYR A 49 1.20 1.64 -7.20
C TYR A 49 0.30 2.17 -6.07
N LEU A 50 0.78 2.13 -4.82
CA LEU A 50 0.05 2.72 -3.69
C LEU A 50 0.00 4.25 -3.78
N GLU A 51 1.07 4.89 -4.23
CA GLU A 51 1.14 6.34 -4.39
C GLU A 51 0.17 6.86 -5.46
N LEU A 52 -0.24 6.02 -6.42
CA LEU A 52 -1.32 6.36 -7.37
C LEU A 52 -2.68 6.57 -6.67
N LEU A 53 -2.83 6.11 -5.43
CA LEU A 53 -4.03 6.34 -4.62
C LEU A 53 -3.97 7.67 -3.84
N GLU A 54 -2.94 8.49 -3.99
CA GLU A 54 -2.85 9.77 -3.28
C GLU A 54 -4.12 10.64 -3.42
N PRO A 55 -4.72 10.79 -4.62
CA PRO A 55 -5.94 11.57 -4.77
C PRO A 55 -7.09 11.08 -3.89
N LEU A 56 -7.16 9.76 -3.62
CA LEU A 56 -8.16 9.18 -2.72
C LEU A 56 -7.93 9.65 -1.27
N PHE A 57 -6.67 9.63 -0.81
CA PHE A 57 -6.30 10.03 0.55
C PHE A 57 -6.48 11.54 0.78
N GLU A 58 -6.41 12.34 -0.28
CA GLU A 58 -6.62 13.78 -0.23
C GLU A 58 -8.09 14.20 -0.32
N THR A 59 -9.02 13.29 -0.62
CA THR A 59 -10.46 13.62 -0.76
C THR A 59 -11.07 14.27 0.48
N LEU A 60 -10.52 14.01 1.67
CA LEU A 60 -10.99 14.56 2.94
C LEU A 60 -10.20 15.81 3.37
N SER A 61 -9.08 16.11 2.72
CA SER A 61 -8.23 17.25 3.03
C SER A 61 -8.95 18.58 2.79
N GLY A 62 -8.70 19.56 3.65
CA GLY A 62 -9.24 20.92 3.51
C GLY A 62 -10.74 21.08 3.79
N LYS A 63 -11.44 20.01 4.16
CA LYS A 63 -12.85 20.09 4.59
C LYS A 63 -12.94 20.56 6.05
N GLU A 64 -13.84 21.51 6.30
CA GLU A 64 -14.10 22.02 7.64
C GLU A 64 -14.53 20.88 8.58
N GLY A 65 -13.86 20.75 9.73
CA GLY A 65 -14.10 19.67 10.70
C GLY A 65 -13.41 18.33 10.41
N PHE A 66 -12.67 18.19 9.30
CA PHE A 66 -12.04 16.92 8.88
C PHE A 66 -10.53 16.89 9.09
N GLN A 67 -9.97 17.89 9.77
CA GLN A 67 -8.53 18.00 9.98
C GLN A 67 -7.95 16.78 10.72
N GLU A 68 -8.58 16.36 11.82
CA GLU A 68 -8.10 15.21 12.62
C GLU A 68 -8.03 13.92 11.79
N ILE A 69 -9.05 13.64 10.96
CA ILE A 69 -9.07 12.43 10.15
C ILE A 69 -8.10 12.50 8.97
N SER A 70 -7.93 13.67 8.36
CA SER A 70 -6.99 13.87 7.25
C SER A 70 -5.54 13.63 7.71
N GLU A 71 -5.18 14.21 8.87
CA GLU A 71 -3.86 13.98 9.49
C GLU A 71 -3.66 12.50 9.86
N TYR A 72 -4.71 11.82 10.35
CA TYR A 72 -4.67 10.40 10.66
C TYR A 72 -4.42 9.53 9.42
N ILE A 73 -5.16 9.76 8.33
CA ILE A 73 -4.97 9.03 7.05
C ILE A 73 -3.53 9.18 6.58
N GLN A 74 -3.02 10.42 6.53
CA GLN A 74 -1.66 10.69 6.05
C GLN A 74 -0.60 10.01 6.92
N LYS A 75 -0.74 10.07 8.25
CA LYS A 75 0.14 9.36 9.17
C LYS A 75 0.09 7.85 8.95
N ARG A 76 -1.10 7.28 8.82
CA ARG A 76 -1.32 5.83 8.67
C ARG A 76 -0.79 5.30 7.34
N LYS A 77 -1.02 6.04 6.25
CA LYS A 77 -0.45 5.79 4.91
C LYS A 77 1.07 5.77 4.96
N ASN A 78 1.69 6.83 5.50
CA ASN A 78 3.14 6.95 5.58
C ASN A 78 3.77 5.83 6.43
N ASN A 79 3.11 5.43 7.52
CA ASN A 79 3.55 4.29 8.31
C ASN A 79 3.47 2.98 7.53
N GLU A 80 2.44 2.79 6.72
CA GLU A 80 2.30 1.59 5.91
C GLU A 80 3.36 1.51 4.81
N ILE A 81 3.61 2.61 4.10
CA ILE A 81 4.72 2.71 3.12
C ILE A 81 6.05 2.36 3.79
N LYS A 82 6.34 2.92 4.97
CA LYS A 82 7.57 2.59 5.72
C LYS A 82 7.67 1.11 6.05
N LYS A 83 6.57 0.45 6.45
CA LYS A 83 6.58 -0.99 6.71
C LYS A 83 6.90 -1.79 5.44
N ILE A 84 6.36 -1.39 4.29
CA ILE A 84 6.62 -2.06 3.01
C ILE A 84 8.09 -1.89 2.62
N THR A 85 8.60 -0.65 2.62
CA THR A 85 10.00 -0.35 2.26
C THR A 85 10.98 -1.11 3.16
N ASN A 86 10.69 -1.19 4.46
CA ASN A 86 11.55 -1.89 5.43
C ASN A 86 11.34 -3.42 5.48
N GLY A 87 10.45 -3.99 4.67
CA GLY A 87 10.20 -5.43 4.64
C GLY A 87 9.44 -5.98 5.86
N ILE A 88 8.68 -5.14 6.54
CA ILE A 88 7.88 -5.46 7.73
C ILE A 88 6.45 -5.89 7.34
N ASN A 89 5.94 -5.43 6.19
CA ASN A 89 4.60 -5.79 5.72
C ASN A 89 4.57 -7.26 5.26
N LYS A 90 4.11 -8.15 6.14
CA LYS A 90 4.06 -9.60 5.93
C LYS A 90 3.27 -10.02 4.68
N GLU A 91 2.20 -9.32 4.35
CA GLU A 91 1.37 -9.68 3.19
C GLU A 91 2.09 -9.36 1.88
N VAL A 92 2.80 -8.23 1.81
CA VAL A 92 3.64 -7.90 0.65
C VAL A 92 4.79 -8.90 0.50
N GLU A 93 5.49 -9.24 1.59
CA GLU A 93 6.58 -10.22 1.54
C GLU A 93 6.09 -11.61 1.10
N LYS A 94 4.95 -12.06 1.64
CA LYS A 94 4.32 -13.32 1.24
C LYS A 94 3.90 -13.33 -0.23
N ARG A 95 3.49 -12.17 -0.77
CA ARG A 95 3.14 -12.05 -2.19
C ARG A 95 4.36 -12.04 -3.10
N TYR A 96 5.46 -11.46 -2.66
CA TYR A 96 6.75 -11.62 -3.33
C TYR A 96 7.20 -13.08 -3.37
N ASP A 97 7.15 -13.79 -2.24
CA ASP A 97 7.57 -15.19 -2.19
C ASP A 97 6.72 -16.04 -3.16
N ARG A 98 5.40 -15.85 -3.15
CA ARG A 98 4.50 -16.50 -4.12
C ARG A 98 4.81 -16.11 -5.57
N TYR A 99 5.19 -14.86 -5.82
CA TYR A 99 5.53 -14.42 -7.17
C TYR A 99 6.68 -15.26 -7.75
N LEU A 100 7.71 -15.53 -6.93
CA LEU A 100 8.84 -16.36 -7.31
C LEU A 100 8.46 -17.85 -7.45
N ASP A 101 7.58 -18.36 -6.59
CA ASP A 101 7.15 -19.77 -6.62
C ASP A 101 6.34 -20.11 -7.89
N TYR A 102 5.59 -19.14 -8.43
CA TYR A 102 4.74 -19.32 -9.63
C TYR A 102 5.33 -18.70 -10.91
N GLY A 103 6.55 -18.15 -10.85
CA GLY A 103 7.21 -17.38 -11.92
C GLY A 103 8.20 -18.16 -12.76
#